data_AF-A0A0J1J8W9-F1
#
_entry.id   AF-A0A0J1J8W9-F1
#
_cell.length_a   1.000
_cell.length_b   1.000
_cell.length_c   1.000
_cell.angle_alpha   90.00
_cell.angle_beta   90.00
_cell.angle_gamma   90.00
#
_symmetry.space_group_name_H-M   'P 1'
#
loop_
_entity.id
_entity.type
_entity.pdbx_description
1 polymer ?
#
loop_
_entity_poly.entity_id
_entity_poly.type
_entity_poly.pdbx_seq_one_letter_code
_entity_poly.pdbx_strand_id
1 'polypeptide(L)'
;MKKKYYFPVFILGAILFFSLYILSRETNVKEIPVKNISVITRGKLSESWENFKQGAEQAGTDLNANIRMISLGNEEANKLEEQIELLEREVNSDADAIVIAPVDHEHMAESLAKMKRNIPVVLVESNVDSKLPYEVIACDNKKMGTALAEEVMRHGNFRKKSASD
;
A
#
# COMPACT_ATOMS: atom_id res chain seq x y z
N MET A 1 -72.32 -10.44 -8.91
CA MET A 1 -71.29 -10.65 -9.94
C MET A 1 -69.90 -10.02 -9.65
N LYS A 2 -69.71 -9.22 -8.58
CA LYS A 2 -68.43 -8.52 -8.32
C LYS A 2 -67.31 -9.37 -7.68
N LYS A 3 -67.63 -10.54 -7.09
CA LYS A 3 -66.66 -11.40 -6.38
C LYS A 3 -65.54 -11.99 -7.24
N LYS A 4 -65.72 -12.12 -8.57
CA LYS A 4 -64.74 -12.72 -9.49
C LYS A 4 -63.49 -11.85 -9.74
N TYR A 5 -63.56 -10.53 -9.50
CA TYR A 5 -62.45 -9.61 -9.75
C TYR A 5 -61.49 -9.47 -8.55
N TYR A 6 -61.89 -9.88 -7.35
CA TYR A 6 -61.03 -9.80 -6.16
C TYR A 6 -59.91 -10.85 -6.16
N PHE A 7 -60.15 -12.01 -6.77
CA PHE A 7 -59.17 -13.09 -6.85
C PHE A 7 -57.91 -12.71 -7.65
N PRO A 8 -58.00 -12.17 -8.88
CA PRO A 8 -56.80 -11.72 -9.61
C PRO A 8 -56.12 -10.49 -8.96
N VAL A 9 -56.89 -9.59 -8.34
CA VAL A 9 -56.33 -8.43 -7.62
C VAL A 9 -55.53 -8.87 -6.39
N PHE A 10 -55.99 -9.90 -5.68
CA PHE A 10 -55.26 -10.48 -4.55
C PHE A 10 -53.94 -11.14 -4.99
N ILE A 11 -53.94 -11.84 -6.13
CA ILE A 11 -52.74 -12.45 -6.70
C ILE A 11 -51.72 -11.37 -7.13
N LEU A 12 -52.17 -10.30 -7.79
CA LEU A 12 -51.32 -9.15 -8.13
C LEU A 12 -50.72 -8.49 -6.88
N GLY A 13 -51.52 -8.32 -5.83
CA GLY A 13 -51.06 -7.80 -4.55
C GLY A 13 -50.01 -8.71 -3.91
N ALA A 14 -50.21 -10.03 -3.93
CA ALA A 14 -49.26 -11.00 -3.39
C ALA A 14 -47.94 -11.02 -4.18
N ILE A 15 -47.99 -10.92 -5.50
CA ILE A 15 -46.79 -10.84 -6.36
C ILE A 15 -46.01 -9.55 -6.07
N LEU A 16 -46.71 -8.42 -5.93
CA LEU A 16 -46.08 -7.14 -5.57
C LEU A 16 -45.44 -7.19 -4.18
N PHE A 17 -46.12 -7.82 -3.22
CA PHE A 17 -45.60 -7.98 -1.87
C PHE A 17 -44.39 -8.90 -1.84
N PHE A 18 -44.40 -9.96 -2.65
CA PHE A 18 -43.29 -10.90 -2.77
C PHE A 18 -42.08 -10.26 -3.49
N SER A 19 -42.30 -9.42 -4.50
CA SER A 19 -41.20 -8.68 -5.14
C SER A 19 -40.58 -7.64 -4.20
N LEU A 20 -41.40 -6.93 -3.43
CA LEU A 20 -40.93 -6.03 -2.37
C LEU A 20 -40.18 -6.78 -1.27
N TYR A 21 -40.63 -7.99 -0.91
CA TYR A 21 -39.97 -8.83 0.06
C TYR A 21 -38.60 -9.32 -0.42
N ILE A 22 -38.48 -9.68 -1.71
CA ILE A 22 -37.18 -10.03 -2.33
C ILE A 22 -36.25 -8.82 -2.38
N LEU A 23 -36.75 -7.65 -2.80
CA LEU A 23 -35.95 -6.42 -2.85
C LEU A 23 -35.45 -5.99 -1.46
N SER A 24 -36.26 -6.20 -0.41
CA SER A 24 -35.87 -5.93 0.97
C SER A 24 -34.84 -6.94 1.53
N ARG A 25 -34.63 -8.08 0.88
CA ARG A 25 -33.63 -9.10 1.27
C ARG A 25 -32.25 -8.86 0.63
N GLU A 26 -32.18 -8.18 -0.50
CA GLU A 26 -30.93 -7.91 -1.23
C GLU A 26 -30.05 -6.83 -0.61
N THR A 27 -30.51 -6.11 0.43
CA THR A 27 -29.72 -5.05 1.08
C THR A 27 -28.70 -5.56 2.11
N ASN A 28 -28.53 -6.87 2.24
CA ASN A 28 -27.47 -7.47 3.06
C ASN A 28 -26.18 -7.74 2.27
N VAL A 29 -25.83 -6.83 1.35
CA VAL A 29 -24.47 -6.79 0.83
C VAL A 29 -23.59 -6.34 2.00
N LYS A 30 -22.74 -7.23 2.51
CA LYS A 30 -21.68 -6.84 3.44
C LYS A 30 -20.84 -5.78 2.73
N GLU A 31 -21.02 -4.51 3.08
CA GLU A 31 -20.08 -3.47 2.70
C GLU A 31 -18.73 -3.87 3.28
N ILE A 32 -17.80 -4.23 2.40
CA ILE A 32 -16.41 -4.44 2.80
C ILE A 32 -15.89 -3.04 3.09
N PRO A 33 -15.53 -2.71 4.36
CA PRO A 33 -15.06 -1.38 4.68
C PRO A 33 -13.79 -1.12 3.89
N VAL A 34 -13.76 0.02 3.18
CA VAL A 34 -12.58 0.43 2.40
C VAL A 34 -11.45 0.71 3.39
N LYS A 35 -10.29 0.08 3.16
CA LYS A 35 -9.11 0.27 4.00
C LYS A 35 -8.26 1.41 3.49
N ASN A 36 -7.88 2.36 4.34
CA ASN A 36 -6.98 3.44 3.96
C ASN A 36 -5.53 3.05 4.27
N ILE A 37 -4.69 2.96 3.23
CA ILE A 37 -3.27 2.62 3.38
C ILE A 37 -2.44 3.84 2.97
N SER A 38 -1.60 4.31 3.88
CA SER A 38 -0.67 5.41 3.59
C SER A 38 0.71 4.86 3.26
N VAL A 39 1.26 5.29 2.13
CA VAL A 39 2.60 4.92 1.67
C VAL A 39 3.50 6.13 1.79
N ILE A 40 4.46 6.07 2.71
CA ILE A 40 5.43 7.13 2.99
C ILE A 40 6.74 6.79 2.28
N THR A 41 7.08 7.54 1.24
CA THR A 41 8.28 7.30 0.43
C THR A 41 9.44 8.21 0.84
N ARG A 42 10.66 7.78 0.49
CA ARG A 42 11.86 8.62 0.55
C ARG A 42 12.05 9.42 -0.74
N GLY A 43 12.57 10.63 -0.61
CA GLY A 43 12.92 11.51 -1.74
C GLY A 43 11.72 11.96 -2.57
N LYS A 44 12.03 12.58 -3.71
CA LYS A 44 11.03 13.04 -4.69
C LYS A 44 10.34 11.86 -5.37
N LEU A 45 9.10 12.08 -5.82
CA LEU A 45 8.42 11.24 -6.82
C LEU A 45 9.33 11.05 -8.05
N SER A 46 9.91 9.88 -8.16
CA SER A 46 10.71 9.42 -9.29
C SER A 46 9.86 8.54 -10.20
N GLU A 47 10.36 8.21 -11.40
CA GLU A 47 9.71 7.21 -12.26
C GLU A 47 9.51 5.87 -11.53
N SER A 48 10.49 5.46 -10.70
CA SER A 48 10.36 4.27 -9.85
C SER A 48 9.19 4.39 -8.87
N TRP A 49 9.01 5.55 -8.23
CA TRP A 49 7.89 5.78 -7.32
C TRP A 49 6.54 5.89 -8.02
N GLU A 50 6.50 6.39 -9.26
CA GLU A 50 5.27 6.41 -10.06
C GLU A 50 4.88 4.99 -10.50
N ASN A 51 5.84 4.17 -10.91
CA ASN A 51 5.61 2.76 -11.21
C ASN A 51 5.17 1.98 -9.96
N PHE A 52 5.80 2.25 -8.81
CA PHE A 52 5.38 1.70 -7.53
C PHE A 52 3.93 2.09 -7.19
N LYS A 53 3.59 3.37 -7.34
CA LYS A 53 2.25 3.89 -7.10
C LYS A 53 1.21 3.19 -7.97
N GLN A 54 1.45 3.03 -9.26
CA GLN A 54 0.53 2.32 -10.16
C GLN A 54 0.29 0.88 -9.70
N GLY A 55 1.34 0.17 -9.30
CA GLY A 55 1.21 -1.19 -8.75
C GLY A 55 0.43 -1.23 -7.44
N ALA A 56 0.71 -0.27 -6.55
CA ALA A 56 0.01 -0.15 -5.27
C ALA A 56 -1.47 0.18 -5.46
N GLU A 57 -1.81 1.15 -6.31
CA GLU A 57 -3.19 1.54 -6.63
C GLU A 57 -3.98 0.41 -7.30
N GLN A 58 -3.33 -0.36 -8.19
CA GLN A 58 -3.93 -1.56 -8.76
C GLN A 58 -4.27 -2.58 -7.67
N ALA A 59 -3.32 -2.90 -6.79
CA ALA A 59 -3.57 -3.80 -5.65
C ALA A 59 -4.63 -3.26 -4.70
N GLY A 60 -4.66 -1.93 -4.47
CA GLY A 60 -5.68 -1.27 -3.69
C GLY A 60 -7.08 -1.46 -4.28
N THR A 61 -7.21 -1.30 -5.60
CA THR A 61 -8.48 -1.55 -6.31
C THR A 61 -8.93 -3.00 -6.15
N ASP A 62 -8.01 -3.96 -6.34
CA ASP A 62 -8.33 -5.40 -6.25
C ASP A 62 -8.71 -5.84 -4.82
N LEU A 63 -8.19 -5.15 -3.80
CA LEU A 63 -8.38 -5.48 -2.39
C LEU A 63 -9.34 -4.53 -1.66
N ASN A 64 -10.02 -3.64 -2.38
CA ASN A 64 -10.92 -2.62 -1.81
C ASN A 64 -10.23 -1.75 -0.74
N ALA A 65 -9.05 -1.25 -1.07
CA ALA A 65 -8.23 -0.34 -0.27
C ALA A 65 -7.90 0.93 -1.04
N ASN A 66 -7.95 2.07 -0.35
CA ASN A 66 -7.54 3.36 -0.84
C ASN A 66 -6.06 3.60 -0.51
N ILE A 67 -5.24 3.82 -1.55
CA ILE A 67 -3.79 4.03 -1.41
C ILE A 67 -3.50 5.54 -1.46
N ARG A 68 -2.85 6.06 -0.43
CA ARG A 68 -2.37 7.44 -0.38
C ARG A 68 -0.84 7.47 -0.39
N MET A 69 -0.28 7.96 -1.50
CA MET A 69 1.17 8.22 -1.61
C MET A 69 1.54 9.54 -0.94
N ILE A 70 2.55 9.52 -0.09
CA ILE A 70 3.07 10.68 0.63
C ILE A 70 4.58 10.66 0.46
N SER A 71 5.12 11.69 -0.20
CA SER A 71 6.56 11.88 -0.32
C SER A 71 7.04 12.97 0.64
N LEU A 72 8.32 12.92 0.97
CA LEU A 72 9.01 14.02 1.62
C LEU A 72 8.96 15.27 0.71
N GLY A 73 8.74 16.43 1.31
CA GLY A 73 8.50 17.70 0.62
C GLY A 73 9.77 18.44 0.22
N ASN A 74 10.91 18.16 0.85
CA ASN A 74 12.18 18.81 0.54
C ASN A 74 13.03 17.99 -0.47
N GLU A 75 13.34 18.61 -1.62
CA GLU A 75 14.00 17.96 -2.76
C GLU A 75 15.48 17.61 -2.54
N GLU A 76 16.16 18.23 -1.56
CA GLU A 76 17.62 18.16 -1.45
C GLU A 76 18.13 17.23 -0.34
N ALA A 77 17.28 16.81 0.61
CA ALA A 77 17.69 15.92 1.69
C ALA A 77 16.55 15.02 2.17
N ASN A 78 16.80 13.71 2.19
CA ASN A 78 15.98 12.72 2.87
C ASN A 78 16.08 12.92 4.39
N LYS A 79 15.36 13.90 4.93
CA LYS A 79 15.41 14.24 6.35
C LYS A 79 14.63 13.22 7.16
N LEU A 80 15.31 12.61 8.12
CA LEU A 80 14.73 11.64 9.03
C LEU A 80 13.59 12.24 9.84
N GLU A 81 13.81 13.44 10.39
CA GLU A 81 12.83 14.13 11.24
C GLU A 81 11.53 14.38 10.49
N GLU A 82 11.62 14.82 9.23
CA GLU A 82 10.45 15.04 8.38
C GLU A 82 9.69 13.73 8.12
N GLN A 83 10.40 12.61 7.90
CA GLN A 83 9.76 11.31 7.72
C GLN A 83 9.08 10.82 9.00
N ILE A 84 9.67 11.07 10.16
CA ILE A 84 9.07 10.75 11.47
C ILE A 84 7.81 11.57 11.69
N GLU A 85 7.83 12.88 11.42
CA GLU A 85 6.66 13.76 11.54
C GLU A 85 5.51 13.29 10.64
N LEU A 86 5.80 12.92 9.39
CA LEU A 86 4.82 12.34 8.47
C LEU A 86 4.27 11.02 9.03
N LEU A 87 5.14 10.12 9.48
CA LEU A 87 4.73 8.85 10.06
C LEU A 87 3.79 9.05 11.27
N GLU A 88 4.15 9.92 12.21
CA GLU A 88 3.32 10.23 13.37
C GLU A 88 1.97 10.85 12.97
N ARG A 89 1.97 11.74 11.98
CA ARG A 89 0.73 12.33 11.46
C ARG A 89 -0.19 11.26 10.88
N GLU A 90 0.34 10.35 10.07
CA GLU A 90 -0.46 9.31 9.42
C GLU A 90 -0.95 8.25 10.42
N VAL A 91 -0.15 7.90 11.44
CA VAL A 91 -0.57 6.97 12.51
C VAL A 91 -1.74 7.54 13.32
N ASN A 92 -1.77 8.87 13.51
CA ASN A 92 -2.85 9.55 14.22
C ASN A 92 -4.01 10.00 13.30
N SER A 93 -3.89 9.76 11.99
CA SER A 93 -4.92 10.06 10.98
C SER A 93 -5.80 8.81 10.72
N ASP A 94 -6.60 8.85 9.66
CA ASP A 94 -7.53 7.78 9.26
C ASP A 94 -6.83 6.60 8.54
N ALA A 95 -5.52 6.41 8.71
CA ALA A 95 -4.82 5.29 8.09
C ALA A 95 -5.10 4.00 8.86
N ASP A 96 -5.56 2.96 8.18
CA ASP A 96 -5.69 1.60 8.73
C ASP A 96 -4.35 0.86 8.76
N ALA A 97 -3.41 1.26 7.90
CA ALA A 97 -2.07 0.69 7.80
C ALA A 97 -1.10 1.69 7.16
N ILE A 98 0.19 1.52 7.46
CA ILE A 98 1.27 2.31 6.86
C ILE A 98 2.27 1.41 6.16
N VAL A 99 2.66 1.79 4.95
CA VAL A 99 3.83 1.29 4.25
C VAL A 99 4.86 2.41 4.26
N ILE A 100 6.10 2.14 4.64
CA ILE A 100 7.15 3.15 4.72
C ILE A 100 8.43 2.65 4.07
N ALA A 101 9.08 3.51 3.28
CA ALA A 101 10.42 3.31 2.78
C ALA A 101 11.41 4.12 3.65
N PRO A 102 12.09 3.49 4.63
CA PRO A 102 12.90 4.21 5.60
C PRO A 102 14.04 5.00 4.95
N VAL A 103 14.26 6.24 5.38
CA VAL A 103 15.43 7.04 4.96
C VAL A 103 16.72 6.61 5.67
N ASP A 104 16.61 6.12 6.91
CA ASP A 104 17.71 5.71 7.76
C ASP A 104 17.36 4.38 8.45
N HIS A 105 18.29 3.44 8.47
CA HIS A 105 18.04 2.10 8.99
C HIS A 105 18.03 2.04 10.52
N GLU A 106 18.87 2.82 11.19
CA GLU A 106 19.12 2.72 12.63
C GLU A 106 18.15 3.63 13.39
N HIS A 107 18.13 4.91 13.03
CA HIS A 107 17.35 5.90 13.76
C HIS A 107 15.85 5.74 13.53
N MET A 108 15.42 5.24 12.37
CA MET A 108 14.01 4.94 12.12
C MET A 108 13.52 3.76 12.99
N ALA A 109 14.38 2.78 13.28
CA ALA A 109 14.04 1.67 14.17
C ALA A 109 13.71 2.18 15.58
N GLU A 110 14.49 3.13 16.09
CA GLU A 110 14.24 3.75 17.39
C GLU A 110 12.89 4.47 17.42
N SER A 111 12.59 5.27 16.39
CA SER A 111 11.34 6.03 16.30
C SER A 111 10.13 5.10 16.20
N LEU A 112 10.22 4.06 15.36
CA LEU A 112 9.18 3.03 15.24
C LEU A 112 8.97 2.23 16.54
N ALA A 113 10.01 2.04 17.35
CA ALA A 113 9.92 1.37 18.64
C ALA A 113 9.31 2.26 19.74
N LYS A 114 9.56 3.57 19.71
CA LYS A 114 9.01 4.56 20.65
C LYS A 114 7.55 4.91 20.34
N MET A 115 7.12 4.73 19.09
CA MET A 115 5.77 5.05 18.64
C MET A 115 4.72 4.10 19.22
N LYS A 116 3.61 4.65 19.73
CA LYS A 116 2.44 3.85 20.13
C LYS A 116 1.72 3.36 18.88
N ARG A 117 1.99 2.11 18.49
CA ARG A 117 1.43 1.48 17.29
C ARG A 117 -0.01 1.04 17.54
N ASN A 118 -0.97 1.79 17.01
CA ASN A 118 -2.37 1.34 16.93
C ASN A 118 -2.70 0.67 15.59
N ILE A 119 -1.80 0.81 14.59
CA ILE A 119 -1.98 0.29 13.23
C ILE A 119 -0.71 -0.43 12.75
N PRO A 120 -0.85 -1.43 11.85
CA PRO A 120 0.28 -2.16 11.28
C PRO A 120 1.17 -1.26 10.40
N VAL A 121 2.48 -1.51 10.47
CA VAL A 121 3.52 -0.84 9.66
C VAL A 121 4.32 -1.89 8.88
N VAL A 122 4.43 -1.71 7.57
CA VAL A 122 5.21 -2.56 6.65
C VAL A 122 6.33 -1.74 6.04
N LEU A 123 7.51 -2.32 5.93
CA LEU A 123 8.68 -1.68 5.34
C LEU A 123 8.80 -2.06 3.88
N VAL A 124 9.22 -1.13 3.02
CA VAL A 124 9.45 -1.37 1.60
C VAL A 124 10.81 -0.85 1.17
N GLU A 125 11.43 -1.52 0.19
CA GLU A 125 12.77 -1.26 -0.38
C GLU A 125 13.94 -1.47 0.59
N SER A 126 13.82 -0.98 1.82
CA SER A 126 14.84 -1.00 2.85
C SER A 126 14.26 -1.49 4.18
N ASN A 127 15.07 -2.27 4.90
CA ASN A 127 14.76 -2.69 6.27
C ASN A 127 15.28 -1.65 7.29
N VAL A 128 14.87 -1.80 8.55
CA VAL A 128 15.41 -1.08 9.70
C VAL A 128 16.12 -2.06 10.64
N ASP A 129 17.12 -1.60 11.40
CA ASP A 129 17.80 -2.41 12.41
C ASP A 129 16.97 -2.49 13.70
N SER A 130 15.93 -3.32 13.68
CA SER A 130 15.05 -3.51 14.83
C SER A 130 15.00 -4.97 15.28
N LYS A 131 14.89 -5.16 16.59
CA LYS A 131 14.55 -6.46 17.19
C LYS A 131 13.08 -6.82 17.02
N LEU A 132 12.24 -5.86 16.63
CA LEU A 132 10.82 -6.11 16.35
C LEU A 132 10.68 -6.71 14.95
N PRO A 133 9.83 -7.73 14.78
CA PRO A 133 9.60 -8.36 13.47
C PRO A 133 8.75 -7.43 12.61
N TYR A 134 9.39 -6.65 11.74
CA TYR A 134 8.70 -5.91 10.68
C TYR A 134 8.67 -6.75 9.41
N GLU A 135 7.52 -6.77 8.74
CA GLU A 135 7.42 -7.30 7.38
C GLU A 135 8.12 -6.33 6.42
N VAL A 136 9.00 -6.87 5.57
CA VAL A 136 9.82 -6.09 4.64
C VAL A 136 9.59 -6.60 3.23
N ILE A 137 9.13 -5.71 2.36
CA ILE A 137 8.99 -5.95 0.93
C ILE A 137 10.19 -5.32 0.24
N ALA A 138 11.22 -6.11 -0.05
CA ALA A 138 12.43 -5.63 -0.71
C ALA A 138 13.02 -6.69 -1.65
N CYS A 139 13.83 -6.23 -2.60
CA CYS A 139 14.60 -7.10 -3.46
C CYS A 139 15.79 -7.73 -2.71
N ASP A 140 16.28 -8.87 -3.20
CA ASP A 140 17.56 -9.43 -2.75
C ASP A 140 18.72 -8.61 -3.35
N ASN A 141 19.09 -7.54 -2.64
CA ASN A 141 20.13 -6.60 -3.05
C ASN A 141 21.49 -7.28 -3.23
N LYS A 142 21.79 -8.34 -2.48
CA LYS A 142 23.04 -9.10 -2.63
C LYS A 142 23.06 -9.86 -3.94
N LYS A 143 21.97 -10.57 -4.26
CA LYS A 143 21.84 -11.29 -5.53
C LYS A 143 21.85 -10.34 -6.73
N MET A 144 21.16 -9.19 -6.62
CA MET A 144 21.21 -8.14 -7.65
C MET A 144 22.62 -7.60 -7.85
N GLY A 145 23.32 -7.24 -6.77
CA GLY A 145 24.71 -6.76 -6.85
C GLY A 145 25.66 -7.79 -7.44
N THR A 146 25.48 -9.07 -7.10
CA THR A 146 26.28 -10.18 -7.66
C THR A 146 26.03 -10.31 -9.16
N ALA A 147 24.77 -10.32 -9.60
CA ALA A 147 24.42 -10.39 -11.02
C ALA A 147 24.97 -9.19 -11.81
N LEU A 148 24.92 -7.98 -11.24
CA LEU A 148 25.50 -6.78 -11.84
C LEU A 148 27.02 -6.90 -11.98
N ALA A 149 27.72 -7.38 -10.95
CA ALA A 149 29.17 -7.58 -11.00
C ALA A 149 29.57 -8.63 -12.04
N GLU A 150 28.82 -9.74 -12.14
CA GLU A 150 29.04 -10.77 -13.17
C GLU A 150 28.84 -10.22 -14.59
N GLU A 151 27.81 -9.41 -14.80
CA GLU A 151 27.54 -8.77 -16.09
C GLU A 151 28.67 -7.80 -16.47
N VAL A 152 29.11 -6.98 -15.51
CA VAL A 152 30.25 -6.09 -15.68
C VAL A 152 31.52 -6.88 -15.99
N MET A 153 31.80 -8.01 -15.33
CA MET A 153 32.97 -8.84 -15.66
C MET A 153 32.89 -9.47 -17.06
N ARG A 154 31.69 -9.82 -17.52
CA ARG A 154 31.47 -10.45 -18.83
C ARG A 154 31.65 -9.46 -19.98
N HIS A 155 31.13 -8.25 -19.83
CA HIS A 155 31.05 -7.25 -20.91
C HIS A 155 31.92 -6.00 -20.67
N GLY A 156 32.51 -5.88 -19.48
CA GLY A 156 33.39 -4.79 -19.09
C GLY A 156 34.71 -4.88 -19.83
N ASN A 157 35.10 -3.78 -20.46
CA ASN A 157 36.32 -3.67 -21.27
C ASN A 157 37.59 -3.51 -20.38
N PHE A 158 37.79 -4.44 -19.44
CA PHE A 158 38.89 -4.38 -18.46
C PHE A 158 40.29 -4.58 -19.05
N ARG A 159 40.43 -4.99 -20.33
CA ARG A 159 41.73 -5.26 -20.97
C ARG A 159 42.49 -4.03 -21.49
N LYS A 160 41.94 -2.81 -21.45
CA LYS A 160 42.61 -1.61 -22.00
C LYS A 160 43.40 -0.75 -21.00
N LYS A 161 43.33 -1.00 -19.69
CA LYS A 161 43.91 -0.09 -18.66
C LYS A 161 45.19 -0.57 -17.98
N SER A 162 45.74 -1.73 -18.36
CA SER A 162 46.98 -2.29 -17.76
C SER A 162 48.17 -2.41 -18.72
N ALA A 163 48.13 -1.74 -19.88
CA ALA A 163 49.22 -1.78 -20.87
C ALA A 163 49.80 -0.39 -21.18
N SER A 164 49.71 0.55 -20.24
CA SER A 164 50.23 1.91 -20.40
C SER A 164 50.81 2.47 -19.09
N ASP A 165 51.63 1.68 -18.40
CA ASP A 165 52.59 2.14 -17.39
C ASP A 165 53.93 1.42 -17.62
#